data_AF-A0A947HGM3-F1
#
_entry.id   AF-A0A947HGM3-F1
#
_cell.length_a   1.000
_cell.length_b   1.000
_cell.length_c   1.000
_cell.angle_alpha   90.00
_cell.angle_beta   90.00
_cell.angle_gamma   90.00
#
_symmetry.space_group_name_H-M   'P 1'
#
loop_
_entity.id
_entity.type
_entity.pdbx_description
1 polymer ?
#
loop_
_entity_poly.entity_id
_entity_poly.type
_entity_poly.pdbx_seq_one_letter_code
_entity_poly.pdbx_strand_id
1 'polypeptide(L)'
;MDAIHHPSQSLMFVACEGTDNVVVLNTAAGDPMTAVLGEIRVGAAPRAIVLSEDGATAYVANAQAFTVGRFDVASFTSALVKTNRPSATSDNFFPPIFPQGQTVASATVNMAAETNYAVDPIADPTERMGRRAYTYARFEGLSANGFFACATCHIEGGDDGMTWFVVDGPRQTPMLAQRLADTAPFNWTGTAPTLPQNIHNTVNRMGGTGIEQGVAEGISAYLLGKNGPVSPPNKYLSPTGLTAAQKAGQALFFNPVVGCATCHTGAPLTDAKNWDVGTFSELEMDLREKNKSEAPLALNTPSLRGLYYSAPFFHDGSAPTLYDVLSSTSTTMGHSFMLTKVQQDQLVDYLLTL
;
A
#
# COMPACT_ATOMS: atom_id res chain seq x y z
N MET A 1 9.11 -3.28 16.01
CA MET A 1 9.17 -4.56 16.76
C MET A 1 10.15 -4.43 17.91
N ASP A 2 9.78 -4.93 19.08
CA ASP A 2 10.56 -4.91 20.32
C ASP A 2 10.44 -6.29 20.99
N ALA A 3 11.40 -6.66 21.80
CA ALA A 3 11.36 -7.92 22.52
C ALA A 3 12.05 -7.84 23.87
N ILE A 4 11.48 -8.51 24.86
CA ILE A 4 11.99 -8.51 26.23
C ILE A 4 12.05 -9.92 26.80
N HIS A 5 13.16 -10.22 27.48
CA HIS A 5 13.28 -11.44 28.28
C HIS A 5 12.58 -11.28 29.62
N HIS A 6 11.87 -12.33 30.04
CA HIS A 6 11.41 -12.43 31.42
C HIS A 6 12.62 -12.49 32.38
N PRO A 7 12.55 -11.91 33.60
CA PRO A 7 13.65 -11.95 34.57
C PRO A 7 14.19 -13.35 34.88
N SER A 8 13.35 -14.39 34.79
CA SER A 8 13.77 -15.79 34.96
C SER A 8 14.61 -16.34 33.80
N GLN A 9 14.75 -15.60 32.69
CA GLN A 9 15.41 -15.98 31.44
C GLN A 9 14.86 -17.24 30.76
N SER A 10 13.67 -17.70 31.16
CA SER A 10 13.00 -18.87 30.56
C SER A 10 11.96 -18.51 29.50
N LEU A 11 11.62 -17.22 29.39
CA LEU A 11 10.62 -16.71 28.46
C LEU A 11 11.14 -15.46 27.75
N MET A 12 10.66 -15.25 26.53
CA MET A 12 10.81 -14.00 25.79
C MET A 12 9.46 -13.59 25.21
N PHE A 13 9.15 -12.31 25.29
CA PHE A 13 7.95 -11.72 24.74
C PHE A 13 8.33 -10.81 23.57
N VAL A 14 7.70 -11.01 22.42
CA VAL A 14 8.00 -10.25 21.20
C VAL A 14 6.76 -9.47 20.79
N ALA A 15 6.86 -8.14 20.80
CA ALA A 15 5.81 -7.26 20.29
C ALA A 15 5.79 -7.33 18.77
N CYS A 16 4.77 -8.00 18.24
CA CYS A 16 4.60 -8.21 16.83
C CYS A 16 3.63 -7.16 16.28
N GLU A 17 4.21 -5.99 15.97
CA GLU A 17 3.52 -4.86 15.34
C GLU A 17 2.61 -5.32 14.21
N GLY A 18 3.12 -6.26 13.41
CA GLY A 18 2.49 -6.87 12.25
C GLY A 18 1.26 -7.73 12.52
N THR A 19 1.00 -8.26 13.73
CA THR A 19 -0.12 -9.20 13.99
C THR A 19 -1.01 -8.75 15.15
N ASP A 20 -0.81 -7.54 15.65
CA ASP A 20 -1.51 -6.98 16.82
C ASP A 20 -1.50 -7.94 18.01
N ASN A 21 -0.35 -8.61 18.19
CA ASN A 21 -0.14 -9.58 19.24
C ASN A 21 1.26 -9.46 19.84
N VAL A 22 1.41 -10.10 20.99
CA VAL A 22 2.70 -10.43 21.58
C VAL A 22 2.87 -11.93 21.49
N VAL A 23 3.94 -12.38 20.83
CA VAL A 23 4.33 -13.79 20.78
C VAL A 23 5.17 -14.11 22.01
N VAL A 24 4.89 -15.22 22.67
CA VAL A 24 5.65 -15.70 23.82
C VAL A 24 6.48 -16.91 23.41
N LEU A 25 7.78 -16.87 23.67
CA LEU A 25 8.74 -17.92 23.33
C LEU A 25 9.32 -18.53 24.61
N ASN A 26 9.58 -19.83 24.59
CA ASN A 26 10.40 -20.50 25.59
C ASN A 26 11.87 -20.42 25.19
N THR A 27 12.63 -19.57 25.87
CA THR A 27 14.06 -19.38 25.57
C THR A 27 14.97 -20.36 26.30
N ALA A 28 14.43 -21.16 27.23
CA ALA A 28 15.17 -22.27 27.83
C ALA A 28 15.16 -23.52 26.91
N ALA A 29 14.26 -23.58 25.93
CA ALA A 29 14.16 -24.67 24.97
C ALA A 29 15.03 -24.38 23.75
N GLY A 30 16.32 -24.72 23.81
CA GLY A 30 17.23 -24.80 22.65
C GLY A 30 17.05 -23.69 21.60
N ASP A 31 16.36 -24.01 20.50
CA ASP A 31 16.03 -23.07 19.42
C ASP A 31 14.70 -22.32 19.72
N PRO A 32 14.76 -21.02 20.08
CA PRO A 32 13.57 -20.23 20.41
C PRO A 32 12.62 -20.03 19.22
N MET A 33 13.07 -20.20 17.98
CA MET A 33 12.20 -20.13 16.79
C MET A 33 11.28 -21.35 16.67
N THR A 34 11.63 -22.45 17.32
CA THR A 34 10.82 -23.68 17.37
C THR A 34 10.00 -23.80 18.64
N ALA A 35 10.18 -22.89 19.59
CA ALA A 35 9.63 -22.97 20.94
C ALA A 35 8.63 -21.84 21.24
N VAL A 36 7.80 -21.47 20.26
CA VAL A 36 6.64 -20.60 20.49
C VAL A 36 5.73 -21.28 21.50
N LEU A 37 5.29 -20.54 22.51
CA LEU A 37 4.36 -21.02 23.52
C LEU A 37 2.94 -20.52 23.28
N GLY A 38 2.75 -19.40 22.57
CA GLY A 38 1.42 -18.84 22.33
C GLY A 38 1.46 -17.35 22.02
N GLU A 39 0.27 -16.76 21.92
CA GLU A 39 0.08 -15.38 21.45
C GLU A 39 -0.93 -14.64 22.32
N ILE A 40 -0.67 -13.36 22.56
CA ILE A 40 -1.54 -12.49 23.34
C ILE A 40 -2.02 -11.38 22.41
N ARG A 41 -3.32 -11.32 22.12
CA ARG A 41 -3.90 -10.22 21.33
C ARG A 41 -3.83 -8.94 22.14
N VAL A 42 -3.34 -7.88 21.51
CA VAL A 42 -3.19 -6.55 22.09
C VAL A 42 -3.77 -5.49 21.16
N GLY A 43 -3.72 -4.22 21.56
CA GLY A 43 -4.13 -3.10 20.72
C GLY A 43 -3.29 -2.97 19.44
N ALA A 44 -3.74 -2.09 18.55
CA ALA A 44 -3.18 -1.91 17.22
C ALA A 44 -1.70 -1.49 17.19
N ALA A 45 -0.90 -2.16 16.35
CA ALA A 45 0.52 -1.91 16.09
C ALA A 45 1.38 -1.86 17.38
N PRO A 46 1.51 -2.98 18.13
CA PRO A 46 2.36 -3.03 19.31
C PRO A 46 3.83 -2.82 18.93
N ARG A 47 4.45 -1.77 19.48
CA ARG A 47 5.81 -1.34 19.13
C ARG A 47 6.85 -1.54 20.21
N ALA A 48 6.43 -1.54 21.47
CA ALA A 48 7.30 -1.68 22.62
C ALA A 48 6.65 -2.57 23.67
N ILE A 49 7.47 -3.30 24.42
CA ILE A 49 7.02 -4.14 25.52
C ILE A 49 7.98 -4.05 26.70
N VAL A 50 7.44 -3.88 27.90
CA VAL A 50 8.21 -3.88 29.15
C VAL A 50 7.56 -4.79 30.19
N LEU A 51 8.38 -5.34 31.08
CA LEU A 51 7.94 -6.12 32.22
C LEU A 51 8.12 -5.32 33.51
N SER A 52 7.26 -5.55 34.49
CA SER A 52 7.51 -5.11 35.86
C SER A 52 8.78 -5.76 36.42
N GLU A 53 9.36 -5.15 37.45
CA GLU A 53 10.62 -5.61 38.06
C GLU A 53 10.55 -7.06 38.57
N ASP A 54 9.38 -7.45 39.09
CA ASP A 54 9.09 -8.82 39.53
C ASP A 54 8.76 -9.80 38.38
N GLY A 55 8.67 -9.31 37.15
CA GLY A 55 8.29 -10.08 35.96
C GLY A 55 6.80 -10.46 35.88
N ALA A 56 5.97 -10.08 36.86
CA ALA A 56 4.59 -10.55 36.96
C ALA A 56 3.64 -9.85 35.96
N THR A 57 3.92 -8.61 35.57
CA THR A 57 3.06 -7.81 34.68
C THR A 57 3.82 -7.37 33.44
N ALA A 58 3.18 -7.47 32.28
CA ALA A 58 3.67 -6.90 31.03
C ALA A 58 2.83 -5.68 30.60
N TYR A 59 3.51 -4.70 30.02
CA TYR A 59 2.91 -3.50 29.43
C TYR A 59 3.33 -3.40 27.97
N VAL A 60 2.37 -3.15 27.08
CA VAL A 60 2.58 -3.11 25.64
C VAL A 60 2.12 -1.77 25.10
N ALA A 61 3.02 -1.04 24.44
CA ALA A 61 2.69 0.21 23.78
C ALA A 61 2.11 -0.07 22.38
N ASN A 62 0.81 0.16 22.23
CA ASN A 62 0.06 -0.05 20.99
C ASN A 62 0.01 1.26 20.21
N ALA A 63 0.93 1.44 19.28
CA ALA A 63 1.23 2.74 18.68
C ALA A 63 0.07 3.30 17.85
N GLN A 64 -0.67 2.45 17.14
CA GLN A 64 -1.81 2.87 16.32
C GLN A 64 -3.12 2.90 17.10
N ALA A 65 -3.22 2.17 18.22
CA ALA A 65 -4.38 2.26 19.11
C ALA A 65 -4.27 3.43 20.08
N PHE A 66 -3.06 4.00 20.24
CA PHE A 66 -2.75 5.02 21.24
C PHE A 66 -3.03 4.55 22.67
N THR A 67 -2.93 3.23 22.90
CA THR A 67 -3.14 2.58 24.21
C THR A 67 -1.89 1.92 24.74
N VAL A 68 -1.77 1.87 26.07
CA VAL A 68 -0.91 0.90 26.76
C VAL A 68 -1.79 -0.25 27.21
N GLY A 69 -1.54 -1.43 26.65
CA GLY A 69 -2.14 -2.66 27.10
C GLY A 69 -1.41 -3.23 28.31
N ARG A 70 -2.14 -3.80 29.28
CA ARG A 70 -1.58 -4.52 30.43
C ARG A 70 -2.08 -5.97 30.48
N PHE A 71 -1.18 -6.93 30.69
CA PHE A 71 -1.54 -8.31 31.01
C PHE A 71 -0.67 -8.91 32.12
N ASP A 72 -1.24 -9.85 32.86
CA ASP A 72 -0.54 -10.64 33.87
C ASP A 72 0.14 -11.85 33.21
N VAL A 73 1.43 -12.05 33.49
CA VAL A 73 2.24 -13.12 32.90
C VAL A 73 1.79 -14.50 33.39
N ALA A 74 1.28 -14.62 34.62
CA ALA A 74 0.78 -15.89 35.16
C ALA A 74 -0.54 -16.34 34.49
N SER A 75 -1.30 -15.41 33.92
CA SER A 75 -2.50 -15.71 33.14
C SER A 75 -2.18 -16.51 31.86
N PHE A 76 -0.96 -16.36 31.32
CA PHE A 76 -0.49 -17.14 30.17
C PHE A 76 -0.06 -18.56 30.55
N THR A 77 0.73 -18.71 31.60
CA THR A 77 1.17 -20.04 32.08
C THR A 77 -0.02 -20.91 32.52
N SER A 78 -1.05 -20.31 33.12
CA SER A 78 -2.28 -21.02 33.50
C SER A 78 -3.16 -21.41 32.30
N ALA A 79 -3.14 -20.66 31.20
CA ALA A 79 -3.85 -20.98 29.97
C ALA A 79 -3.20 -22.16 29.22
N LEU A 80 -1.87 -22.24 29.20
CA LEU A 80 -1.12 -23.37 28.63
C LEU A 80 -1.42 -24.71 29.31
N VAL A 81 -1.69 -24.68 30.62
CA VAL A 81 -2.05 -25.88 31.39
C VAL A 81 -3.44 -26.42 31.01
N LYS A 82 -4.32 -25.61 30.41
CA LYS A 82 -5.69 -26.01 30.04
C LYS A 82 -5.80 -26.64 28.65
N THR A 83 -4.84 -26.39 27.75
CA THR A 83 -4.86 -26.94 26.38
C THR A 83 -4.17 -28.30 26.34
N ASN A 84 -4.89 -29.36 26.74
CA ASN A 84 -4.40 -30.73 26.63
C ASN A 84 -4.30 -31.20 25.16
N ARG A 85 -3.13 -31.77 24.86
CA ARG A 85 -2.65 -32.43 23.63
C ARG A 85 -3.68 -33.36 22.94
N PRO A 86 -3.79 -33.32 21.59
CA PRO A 86 -4.15 -34.52 20.81
C PRO A 86 -3.13 -34.91 19.73
N SER A 87 -3.18 -36.20 19.40
CA SER A 87 -2.36 -37.02 18.49
C SER A 87 -2.44 -36.64 17.01
N ALA A 88 -1.35 -36.92 16.28
CA ALA A 88 -1.15 -36.70 14.84
C ALA A 88 -2.01 -37.61 13.93
N THR A 89 -2.34 -37.11 12.73
CA THR A 89 -2.39 -37.85 11.46
C THR A 89 -2.02 -36.93 10.30
N SER A 90 -1.36 -37.49 9.29
CA SER A 90 -0.70 -36.83 8.15
C SER A 90 -1.68 -36.39 7.05
N ASP A 91 -1.30 -35.32 6.33
CA ASP A 91 -1.29 -35.18 4.87
C ASP A 91 -1.50 -33.71 4.46
N ASN A 92 -0.47 -33.05 3.88
CA ASN A 92 -0.60 -32.15 2.72
C ASN A 92 0.70 -31.41 2.31
N PHE A 93 0.68 -30.97 1.05
CA PHE A 93 1.76 -30.75 0.09
C PHE A 93 2.23 -29.28 0.02
N PHE A 94 2.79 -28.75 1.12
CA PHE A 94 3.70 -27.59 1.15
C PHE A 94 4.58 -27.75 2.41
N PRO A 95 5.92 -27.61 2.36
CA PRO A 95 6.73 -27.75 3.56
C PRO A 95 6.38 -26.60 4.53
N PRO A 96 5.94 -26.87 5.77
CA PRO A 96 5.75 -25.83 6.75
C PRO A 96 7.12 -25.27 7.16
N ILE A 97 7.15 -24.00 7.57
CA ILE A 97 8.29 -23.38 8.30
C ILE A 97 8.56 -24.10 9.65
N PHE A 98 7.73 -25.10 9.99
CA PHE A 98 7.82 -25.93 11.19
C PHE A 98 8.17 -27.38 10.82
N PRO A 99 9.13 -28.02 11.51
CA PRO A 99 9.28 -29.47 11.48
C PRO A 99 7.96 -30.13 11.88
N GLN A 100 7.46 -31.06 11.05
CA GLN A 100 6.25 -31.83 11.37
C GLN A 100 6.40 -32.54 12.72
N GLY A 101 5.43 -32.35 13.62
CA GLY A 101 5.29 -33.17 14.84
C GLY A 101 5.19 -32.43 16.18
N GLN A 102 5.32 -31.09 16.22
CA GLN A 102 5.05 -30.32 17.43
C GLN A 102 3.78 -29.47 17.27
N THR A 103 2.70 -29.93 17.91
CA THR A 103 1.57 -29.07 18.26
C THR A 103 2.06 -28.07 19.29
N VAL A 104 2.23 -26.80 18.89
CA VAL A 104 2.38 -25.70 19.84
C VAL A 104 1.01 -25.51 20.51
N ALA A 105 0.95 -25.64 21.83
CA ALA A 105 -0.25 -25.30 22.57
C ALA A 105 -0.56 -23.82 22.35
N SER A 106 -1.54 -23.47 21.52
CA SER A 106 -1.93 -22.08 21.32
C SER A 106 -2.89 -21.65 22.42
N ALA A 107 -2.43 -20.79 23.33
CA ALA A 107 -3.27 -20.12 24.31
C ALA A 107 -3.46 -18.66 23.93
N THR A 108 -4.71 -18.20 23.80
CA THR A 108 -5.06 -16.78 23.65
C THR A 108 -5.39 -16.21 25.02
N VAL A 109 -4.64 -15.20 25.46
CA VAL A 109 -4.94 -14.45 26.68
C VAL A 109 -5.50 -13.09 26.29
N ASN A 110 -6.62 -12.71 26.91
CA ASN A 110 -7.20 -11.37 26.72
C ASN A 110 -6.49 -10.37 27.64
N MET A 111 -6.33 -9.14 27.17
CA MET A 111 -5.80 -8.03 27.97
C MET A 111 -6.62 -7.83 29.25
N ALA A 112 -5.95 -7.59 30.37
CA ALA A 112 -6.62 -7.30 31.64
C ALA A 112 -7.18 -5.87 31.68
N ALA A 113 -6.52 -4.92 30.99
CA ALA A 113 -6.98 -3.55 30.78
C ALA A 113 -6.16 -2.85 29.67
N GLU A 114 -6.76 -1.89 28.97
CA GLU A 114 -6.07 -0.93 28.09
C GLU A 114 -6.29 0.50 28.58
N THR A 115 -5.26 1.34 28.53
CA THR A 115 -5.34 2.76 28.89
C THR A 115 -4.86 3.62 27.72
N ASN A 116 -5.68 4.57 27.28
CA ASN A 116 -5.27 5.55 26.27
C ASN A 116 -4.14 6.43 26.84
N TYR A 117 -3.00 6.48 26.16
CA TYR A 117 -1.94 7.46 26.45
C TYR A 117 -1.99 8.65 25.51
N ALA A 118 -2.74 8.54 24.41
CA ALA A 118 -3.02 9.61 23.47
C ALA A 118 -4.38 9.39 22.79
N VAL A 119 -4.88 10.42 22.11
CA VAL A 119 -6.08 10.34 21.28
C VAL A 119 -5.63 10.23 19.83
N ASP A 120 -6.22 9.30 19.07
CA ASP A 120 -5.94 9.21 17.64
C ASP A 120 -6.30 10.56 16.97
N PRO A 121 -5.37 11.19 16.21
CA PRO A 121 -5.66 12.44 15.52
C PRO A 121 -6.78 12.33 14.48
N ILE A 122 -7.08 11.13 13.99
CA ILE A 122 -8.21 10.87 13.10
C ILE A 122 -9.44 10.55 13.94
N ALA A 123 -10.35 11.52 14.04
CA ALA A 123 -11.59 11.40 14.81
C ALA A 123 -12.59 10.41 14.16
N ASP A 124 -12.65 10.37 12.83
CA ASP A 124 -13.57 9.50 12.09
C ASP A 124 -13.11 8.03 12.20
N PRO A 125 -13.93 7.12 12.75
CA PRO A 125 -13.54 5.73 12.95
C PRO A 125 -13.35 4.95 11.64
N THR A 126 -14.09 5.32 10.58
CA THR A 126 -13.99 4.71 9.24
C THR A 126 -12.67 5.11 8.59
N GLU A 127 -12.32 6.39 8.62
CA GLU A 127 -11.04 6.90 8.12
C GLU A 127 -9.85 6.31 8.91
N ARG A 128 -10.00 6.18 10.24
CA ARG A 128 -8.99 5.59 11.12
C ARG A 128 -8.72 4.12 10.80
N MET A 129 -9.78 3.32 10.64
CA MET A 129 -9.65 1.94 10.19
C MET A 129 -9.01 1.89 8.80
N GLY A 130 -9.36 2.84 7.92
CA GLY A 130 -8.84 2.95 6.57
C GLY A 130 -7.33 3.12 6.54
N ARG A 131 -6.82 4.08 7.33
CA ARG A 131 -5.39 4.29 7.52
C ARG A 131 -4.67 3.04 8.01
N ARG A 132 -5.27 2.32 8.96
CA ARG A 132 -4.70 1.08 9.48
C ARG A 132 -4.61 0.03 8.39
N ALA A 133 -5.71 -0.30 7.71
CA ALA A 133 -5.70 -1.28 6.62
C ALA A 133 -4.77 -0.88 5.46
N TYR A 134 -4.64 0.42 5.17
CA TYR A 134 -3.73 0.94 4.16
C TYR A 134 -2.25 0.72 4.51
N THR A 135 -1.87 0.87 5.78
CA THR A 135 -0.46 0.81 6.24
C THR A 135 -0.03 -0.56 6.76
N TYR A 136 -0.98 -1.45 7.04
CA TYR A 136 -0.73 -2.66 7.80
C TYR A 136 -0.74 -3.93 6.93
N ALA A 137 0.44 -4.51 6.72
CA ALA A 137 0.62 -5.58 5.74
C ALA A 137 -0.07 -6.90 6.11
N ARG A 138 -0.29 -7.17 7.41
CA ARG A 138 -1.03 -8.37 7.85
C ARG A 138 -2.47 -8.08 8.27
N PHE A 139 -3.07 -7.02 7.72
CA PHE A 139 -4.52 -6.88 7.81
C PHE A 139 -5.17 -8.14 7.21
N GLU A 140 -6.11 -8.74 7.94
CA GLU A 140 -6.67 -10.03 7.58
C GLU A 140 -7.25 -10.02 6.17
N GLY A 141 -6.84 -10.99 5.35
CA GLY A 141 -7.27 -11.13 3.97
C GLY A 141 -6.74 -10.11 2.97
N LEU A 142 -5.89 -9.16 3.39
CA LEU A 142 -5.35 -8.11 2.51
C LEU A 142 -4.30 -8.63 1.53
N SER A 143 -3.33 -9.46 1.97
CA SER A 143 -2.25 -9.96 1.13
C SER A 143 -1.81 -11.37 1.53
N ALA A 144 -1.20 -12.10 0.59
CA ALA A 144 -0.63 -13.41 0.86
C ALA A 144 0.48 -13.30 1.92
N ASN A 145 0.38 -14.13 2.96
CA ASN A 145 1.35 -14.21 4.07
C ASN A 145 1.61 -12.89 4.83
N GLY A 146 0.79 -11.86 4.59
CA GLY A 146 0.93 -10.55 5.23
C GLY A 146 2.20 -9.79 4.85
N PHE A 147 2.71 -9.97 3.63
CA PHE A 147 3.92 -9.29 3.17
C PHE A 147 3.68 -7.87 2.64
N PHE A 148 2.48 -7.59 2.13
CA PHE A 148 2.17 -6.32 1.48
C PHE A 148 1.03 -5.59 2.18
N ALA A 149 1.22 -4.30 2.41
CA ALA A 149 0.17 -3.33 2.63
C ALA A 149 0.02 -2.46 1.38
N CYS A 150 -1.05 -1.66 1.30
CA CYS A 150 -1.15 -0.64 0.24
C CYS A 150 0.04 0.32 0.29
N ALA A 151 0.48 0.72 1.48
CA ALA A 151 1.62 1.59 1.70
C ALA A 151 2.97 0.98 1.31
N THR A 152 3.05 -0.34 1.07
CA THR A 152 4.29 -0.97 0.60
C THR A 152 4.65 -0.53 -0.81
N CYS A 153 3.66 -0.41 -1.69
CA CYS A 153 3.83 0.14 -3.04
C CYS A 153 3.53 1.64 -3.08
N HIS A 154 2.59 2.12 -2.27
CA HIS A 154 2.17 3.51 -2.25
C HIS A 154 2.68 4.25 -1.00
N ILE A 155 3.99 4.46 -0.90
CA ILE A 155 4.60 5.06 0.29
C ILE A 155 4.08 6.48 0.47
N GLU A 156 3.36 6.75 1.57
CA GLU A 156 2.66 8.03 1.81
C GLU A 156 1.75 8.44 0.63
N GLY A 157 1.13 7.47 -0.06
CA GLY A 157 0.32 7.70 -1.26
C GLY A 157 1.13 8.05 -2.51
N GLY A 158 2.45 8.04 -2.45
CA GLY A 158 3.34 8.05 -3.61
C GLY A 158 3.27 6.74 -4.39
N ASP A 159 4.36 6.46 -5.10
CA ASP A 159 4.62 5.19 -5.73
C ASP A 159 6.01 4.68 -5.37
N ASP A 160 6.25 3.39 -5.58
CA ASP A 160 7.51 2.70 -5.29
C ASP A 160 8.53 2.84 -6.44
N GLY A 161 8.17 3.55 -7.51
CA GLY A 161 8.98 3.67 -8.73
C GLY A 161 9.17 2.35 -9.48
N MET A 162 8.45 1.29 -9.12
CA MET A 162 8.63 -0.05 -9.68
C MET A 162 7.56 -0.39 -10.71
N THR A 163 7.97 -1.25 -11.64
CA THR A 163 7.09 -1.92 -12.60
C THR A 163 6.91 -3.37 -12.19
N TRP A 164 5.66 -3.77 -11.96
CA TRP A 164 5.26 -5.10 -11.53
C TRP A 164 4.74 -5.92 -12.71
N PHE A 165 5.16 -7.18 -12.82
CA PHE A 165 4.61 -8.08 -13.84
C PHE A 165 3.33 -8.72 -13.34
N VAL A 166 2.19 -8.31 -13.91
CA VAL A 166 0.87 -8.90 -13.66
C VAL A 166 0.41 -9.69 -14.90
N VAL A 167 -0.74 -10.37 -14.80
CA VAL A 167 -1.28 -11.23 -15.87
C VAL A 167 -1.41 -10.50 -17.21
N ASP A 168 -1.77 -9.21 -17.19
CA ASP A 168 -1.95 -8.39 -18.39
C ASP A 168 -0.65 -7.71 -18.88
N GLY A 169 0.49 -7.98 -18.24
CA GLY A 169 1.78 -7.40 -18.59
C GLY A 169 2.37 -6.50 -17.49
N PRO A 170 3.46 -5.77 -17.81
CA PRO A 170 4.12 -4.85 -16.87
C PRO A 170 3.19 -3.69 -16.46
N ARG A 171 3.07 -3.43 -15.17
CA ARG A 171 2.30 -2.32 -14.61
C ARG A 171 3.10 -1.54 -13.57
N GLN A 172 3.35 -0.27 -13.83
CA GLN A 172 3.94 0.67 -12.90
C GLN A 172 2.92 1.02 -11.80
N THR A 173 3.39 1.17 -10.57
CA THR A 173 2.56 1.56 -9.42
C THR A 173 2.09 3.01 -9.56
N PRO A 174 0.79 3.30 -9.74
CA PRO A 174 0.36 4.69 -9.89
C PRO A 174 0.39 5.43 -8.53
N MET A 175 0.88 6.67 -8.52
CA MET A 175 0.71 7.55 -7.36
C MET A 175 -0.78 7.76 -7.01
N LEU A 176 -1.11 7.80 -5.72
CA LEU A 176 -2.46 7.98 -5.19
C LEU A 176 -2.71 9.39 -4.64
N ALA A 177 -1.70 9.98 -4.00
CA ALA A 177 -1.84 11.21 -3.23
C ALA A 177 -2.39 12.34 -4.12
N GLN A 178 -3.55 12.88 -3.74
CA GLN A 178 -4.29 13.93 -4.46
C GLN A 178 -4.68 13.61 -5.93
N ARG A 179 -4.53 12.36 -6.39
CA ARG A 179 -4.84 11.93 -7.76
C ARG A 179 -6.18 11.23 -7.93
N LEU A 180 -6.84 10.83 -6.84
CA LEU A 180 -8.00 9.92 -6.92
C LEU A 180 -9.35 10.63 -7.01
N ALA A 181 -9.46 11.87 -6.52
CA ALA A 181 -10.72 12.59 -6.51
C ALA A 181 -11.14 13.00 -7.93
N ASP A 182 -12.35 12.61 -8.32
CA ASP A 182 -12.97 12.88 -9.63
C ASP A 182 -12.24 12.26 -10.83
N THR A 183 -11.59 11.10 -10.64
CA THR A 183 -10.81 10.42 -11.69
C THR A 183 -11.27 8.99 -11.98
N ALA A 184 -12.47 8.60 -11.52
CA ALA A 184 -13.03 7.31 -11.88
C ALA A 184 -13.28 7.23 -13.40
N PRO A 185 -13.11 6.07 -14.05
CA PRO A 185 -12.77 4.78 -13.44
C PRO A 185 -11.28 4.62 -13.11
N PHE A 186 -10.99 3.76 -12.15
CA PHE A 186 -9.65 3.50 -11.63
C PHE A 186 -8.96 2.32 -12.34
N ASN A 187 -7.67 2.16 -12.05
CA ASN A 187 -6.66 1.30 -12.67
C ASN A 187 -6.27 1.72 -14.11
N TRP A 188 -5.10 1.24 -14.56
CA TRP A 188 -4.55 1.54 -15.88
C TRP A 188 -5.49 1.23 -17.04
N THR A 189 -6.41 0.28 -16.89
CA THR A 189 -7.38 -0.12 -17.92
C THR A 189 -8.75 0.53 -17.73
N GLY A 190 -8.94 1.39 -16.73
CA GLY A 190 -10.22 2.07 -16.48
C GLY A 190 -11.40 1.13 -16.24
N THR A 191 -11.16 -0.07 -15.68
CA THR A 191 -12.20 -1.10 -15.52
C THR A 191 -12.87 -1.08 -14.14
N ALA A 192 -12.32 -0.32 -13.18
CA ALA A 192 -12.88 -0.25 -11.82
C ALA A 192 -13.64 1.07 -11.62
N PRO A 193 -14.99 1.11 -11.71
CA PRO A 193 -15.77 2.34 -11.58
C PRO A 193 -15.71 2.98 -10.19
N THR A 194 -15.30 2.25 -9.15
CA THR A 194 -15.21 2.78 -7.78
C THR A 194 -13.87 2.41 -7.12
N LEU A 195 -13.42 3.22 -6.16
CA LEU A 195 -12.20 2.92 -5.39
C LEU A 195 -12.33 1.60 -4.60
N PRO A 196 -13.44 1.32 -3.87
CA PRO A 196 -13.58 0.03 -3.19
C PRO A 196 -13.44 -1.16 -4.13
N GLN A 197 -14.01 -1.10 -5.34
CA GLN A 197 -13.85 -2.16 -6.32
C GLN A 197 -12.40 -2.30 -6.79
N ASN A 198 -11.71 -1.19 -7.04
CA ASN A 198 -10.29 -1.22 -7.40
C ASN A 198 -9.41 -1.80 -6.26
N ILE A 199 -9.74 -1.48 -5.01
CA ILE A 199 -9.08 -2.02 -3.82
C ILE A 199 -9.26 -3.54 -3.76
N HIS A 200 -10.47 -4.05 -3.92
CA HIS A 200 -10.72 -5.51 -3.97
C HIS A 200 -9.94 -6.19 -5.10
N ASN A 201 -9.92 -5.60 -6.29
CA ASN A 201 -9.12 -6.11 -7.41
C ASN A 201 -7.62 -6.16 -7.06
N THR A 202 -7.14 -5.17 -6.31
CA THR A 202 -5.74 -5.09 -5.87
C THR A 202 -5.43 -6.11 -4.78
N VAL A 203 -6.33 -6.33 -3.83
CA VAL A 203 -6.22 -7.40 -2.81
C VAL A 203 -6.02 -8.77 -3.48
N ASN A 204 -6.80 -9.06 -4.52
CA ASN A 204 -6.62 -10.29 -5.30
C ASN A 204 -5.22 -10.37 -5.96
N ARG A 205 -4.70 -9.25 -6.49
CA ARG A 205 -3.35 -9.19 -7.07
C ARG A 205 -2.25 -9.37 -6.03
N MET A 206 -2.47 -8.92 -4.80
CA MET A 206 -1.58 -9.15 -3.65
C MET A 206 -1.70 -10.57 -3.07
N GLY A 207 -2.53 -11.43 -3.65
CA GLY A 207 -2.77 -12.80 -3.18
C GLY A 207 -3.57 -12.88 -1.89
N GLY A 208 -4.28 -11.80 -1.52
CA GLY A 208 -5.17 -11.80 -0.37
C GLY A 208 -6.42 -12.65 -0.59
N THR A 209 -7.09 -13.05 0.49
CA THR A 209 -8.34 -13.81 0.46
C THR A 209 -9.58 -12.92 0.36
N GLY A 210 -9.40 -11.60 0.36
CA GLY A 210 -10.47 -10.60 0.33
C GLY A 210 -10.61 -9.87 1.67
N ILE A 211 -11.08 -8.63 1.61
CA ILE A 211 -11.39 -7.79 2.78
C ILE A 211 -12.89 -7.50 2.81
N GLU A 212 -13.44 -7.12 3.96
CA GLU A 212 -14.84 -6.70 4.04
C GLU A 212 -15.07 -5.39 3.27
N GLN A 213 -16.30 -5.20 2.79
CA GLN A 213 -16.69 -4.00 2.03
C GLN A 213 -16.45 -2.70 2.84
N GLY A 214 -16.78 -2.71 4.13
CA GLY A 214 -16.54 -1.56 5.01
C GLY A 214 -15.05 -1.23 5.17
N VAL A 215 -14.17 -2.23 5.02
CA VAL A 215 -12.71 -2.01 5.02
C VAL A 215 -12.28 -1.28 3.75
N ALA A 216 -12.74 -1.75 2.58
CA ALA A 216 -12.45 -1.09 1.31
C ALA A 216 -13.00 0.35 1.25
N GLU A 217 -14.18 0.57 1.83
CA GLU A 217 -14.78 1.91 1.99
C GLU A 217 -13.96 2.79 2.94
N GLY A 218 -13.50 2.25 4.07
CA GLY A 218 -12.64 3.01 4.98
C GLY A 218 -11.28 3.36 4.38
N ILE A 219 -10.64 2.45 3.64
CA ILE A 219 -9.43 2.77 2.87
C ILE A 219 -9.71 3.90 1.87
N SER A 220 -10.85 3.84 1.17
CA SER A 220 -11.26 4.90 0.24
C SER A 220 -11.48 6.24 0.95
N ALA A 221 -12.14 6.23 2.12
CA ALA A 221 -12.37 7.40 2.94
C ALA A 221 -11.06 8.01 3.46
N TYR A 222 -10.08 7.16 3.82
CA TYR A 222 -8.74 7.63 4.17
C TYR A 222 -8.02 8.26 2.98
N LEU A 223 -7.99 7.59 1.83
CA LEU A 223 -7.29 8.08 0.64
C LEU A 223 -7.85 9.39 0.08
N LEU A 224 -9.17 9.60 0.19
CA LEU A 224 -9.85 10.83 -0.26
C LEU A 224 -10.05 11.85 0.87
N GLY A 225 -9.79 11.46 2.11
CA GLY A 225 -10.06 12.23 3.31
C GLY A 225 -9.00 13.31 3.58
N LYS A 226 -9.34 14.23 4.49
CA LYS A 226 -8.43 15.33 4.88
C LYS A 226 -7.17 14.85 5.60
N ASN A 227 -7.19 13.64 6.19
CA ASN A 227 -6.03 13.03 6.84
C ASN A 227 -5.33 12.03 5.92
N GLY A 228 -5.77 11.92 4.67
CA GLY A 228 -5.18 11.07 3.65
C GLY A 228 -3.81 11.56 3.17
N PRO A 229 -3.13 10.75 2.35
CA PRO A 229 -1.83 11.11 1.81
C PRO A 229 -1.91 12.34 0.89
N VAL A 230 -0.95 13.24 1.03
CA VAL A 230 -0.81 14.45 0.21
C VAL A 230 0.51 14.42 -0.55
N SER A 231 0.49 14.93 -1.78
CA SER A 231 1.71 15.11 -2.55
C SER A 231 2.67 16.03 -1.80
N PRO A 232 4.01 15.84 -1.94
CA PRO A 232 4.97 16.78 -1.39
C PRO A 232 4.74 18.21 -1.93
N PRO A 233 5.38 19.25 -1.38
CA PRO A 233 5.32 20.56 -2.00
C PRO A 233 5.91 20.52 -3.42
N ASN A 234 5.17 21.04 -4.41
CA ASN A 234 5.69 21.13 -5.78
C ASN A 234 6.78 22.21 -5.85
N LYS A 235 8.04 21.77 -5.93
CA LYS A 235 9.22 22.65 -6.01
C LYS A 235 9.31 23.47 -7.31
N TYR A 236 8.59 23.08 -8.36
CA TYR A 236 8.59 23.76 -9.66
C TYR A 236 7.53 24.87 -9.74
N LEU A 237 6.58 24.92 -8.81
CA LEU A 237 5.54 25.94 -8.76
C LEU A 237 5.93 27.04 -7.76
N SER A 238 6.19 28.25 -8.28
CA SER A 238 6.47 29.42 -7.43
C SER A 238 5.21 29.87 -6.68
N PRO A 239 5.34 30.38 -5.44
CA PRO A 239 4.23 31.02 -4.72
C PRO A 239 3.58 32.19 -5.47
N THR A 240 4.32 32.82 -6.39
CA THR A 240 3.83 33.94 -7.23
C THR A 240 3.22 33.49 -8.56
N GLY A 241 3.06 32.19 -8.77
CA GLY A 241 2.51 31.59 -9.99
C GLY A 241 3.56 31.24 -11.04
N LEU A 242 3.09 30.88 -12.24
CA LEU A 242 3.93 30.36 -13.33
C LEU A 242 4.95 31.39 -13.85
N THR A 243 6.17 30.91 -14.14
CA THR A 243 7.21 31.66 -14.84
C THR A 243 6.82 31.93 -16.30
N ALA A 244 7.57 32.78 -17.01
CA ALA A 244 7.33 33.03 -18.42
C ALA A 244 7.46 31.76 -19.29
N ALA A 245 8.44 30.90 -19.00
CA ALA A 245 8.63 29.63 -19.69
C ALA A 245 7.46 28.66 -19.42
N GLN A 246 7.02 28.55 -18.17
CA GLN A 246 5.88 27.72 -17.79
C GLN A 246 4.56 28.21 -18.40
N LYS A 247 4.35 29.53 -18.52
CA LYS A 247 3.20 30.10 -19.23
C LYS A 247 3.24 29.79 -20.72
N ALA A 248 4.42 29.83 -21.34
CA ALA A 248 4.58 29.42 -22.74
C ALA A 248 4.28 27.92 -22.91
N GLY A 249 4.75 27.07 -21.99
CA GLY A 249 4.42 25.65 -21.94
C GLY A 249 2.93 25.37 -21.75
N GLN A 250 2.28 26.11 -20.87
CA GLN A 250 0.84 26.06 -20.67
C GLN A 250 0.09 26.37 -21.97
N ALA A 251 0.50 27.41 -22.70
CA ALA A 251 -0.11 27.75 -23.98
C ALA A 251 0.05 26.63 -25.01
N LEU A 252 1.18 25.91 -25.01
CA LEU A 252 1.38 24.72 -25.86
C LEU A 252 0.49 23.56 -25.43
N PHE A 253 0.36 23.29 -24.14
CA PHE A 253 -0.48 22.21 -23.61
C PHE A 253 -1.95 22.35 -24.03
N PHE A 254 -2.49 23.56 -24.00
CA PHE A 254 -3.86 23.87 -24.41
C PHE A 254 -4.00 24.19 -25.91
N ASN A 255 -2.91 24.14 -26.68
CA ASN A 255 -2.98 24.36 -28.11
C ASN A 255 -3.63 23.13 -28.79
N PRO A 256 -4.74 23.28 -29.54
CA PRO A 256 -5.43 22.15 -30.16
C PRO A 256 -4.60 21.42 -31.22
N VAL A 257 -3.58 22.09 -31.80
CA VAL A 257 -2.65 21.47 -32.75
C VAL A 257 -1.66 20.55 -32.03
N VAL A 258 -1.22 20.93 -30.82
CA VAL A 258 -0.36 20.08 -29.97
C VAL A 258 -1.19 18.96 -29.33
N GLY A 259 -2.38 19.28 -28.82
CA GLY A 259 -3.43 18.30 -28.50
C GLY A 259 -3.40 17.68 -27.10
N CYS A 260 -2.54 18.10 -26.18
CA CYS A 260 -2.44 17.49 -24.84
C CYS A 260 -3.77 17.57 -24.06
N ALA A 261 -4.39 18.74 -24.08
CA ALA A 261 -5.65 19.01 -23.38
C ALA A 261 -6.89 18.37 -24.03
N THR A 262 -6.74 17.59 -25.11
CA THR A 262 -7.84 16.78 -25.66
C THR A 262 -8.23 15.64 -24.71
N CYS A 263 -7.23 15.02 -24.06
CA CYS A 263 -7.46 13.97 -23.06
C CYS A 263 -7.14 14.46 -21.64
N HIS A 264 -6.10 15.28 -21.44
CA HIS A 264 -5.76 15.80 -20.12
C HIS A 264 -6.45 17.12 -19.83
N THR A 265 -7.75 17.05 -19.51
CA THR A 265 -8.63 18.23 -19.44
C THR A 265 -9.33 18.39 -18.10
N GLY A 266 -9.94 19.57 -17.93
CA GLY A 266 -10.71 19.93 -16.73
C GLY A 266 -9.88 20.02 -15.45
N ALA A 267 -10.57 20.17 -14.32
CA ALA A 267 -9.95 20.19 -13.00
C ALA A 267 -9.15 18.90 -12.65
N PRO A 268 -9.56 17.68 -13.06
CA PRO A 268 -8.80 16.47 -12.78
C PRO A 268 -7.63 16.23 -13.74
N LEU A 269 -7.48 17.02 -14.80
CA LEU A 269 -6.44 16.83 -15.83
C LEU A 269 -6.48 15.43 -16.46
N THR A 270 -7.70 14.93 -16.65
CA THR A 270 -8.02 13.66 -17.31
C THR A 270 -9.45 13.71 -17.83
N ASP A 271 -9.72 13.05 -18.94
CA ASP A 271 -11.04 12.82 -19.50
C ASP A 271 -11.67 11.51 -19.00
N ALA A 272 -10.93 10.76 -18.19
CA ALA A 272 -11.28 9.45 -17.65
C ALA A 272 -11.69 8.41 -18.72
N LYS A 273 -11.23 8.59 -19.96
CA LYS A 273 -11.44 7.64 -21.07
C LYS A 273 -10.20 6.80 -21.31
N ASN A 274 -10.38 5.74 -22.10
CA ASN A 274 -9.30 4.86 -22.47
C ASN A 274 -8.83 5.15 -23.91
N TRP A 275 -7.52 5.21 -24.09
CA TRP A 275 -6.87 5.49 -25.37
C TRP A 275 -5.70 4.54 -25.62
N ASP A 276 -5.48 4.20 -26.88
CA ASP A 276 -4.22 3.61 -27.31
C ASP A 276 -3.24 4.74 -27.64
N VAL A 277 -2.18 4.86 -26.86
CA VAL A 277 -1.10 5.84 -27.08
C VAL A 277 0.16 5.19 -27.65
N GLY A 278 0.11 3.92 -28.04
CA GLY A 278 1.22 3.21 -28.68
C GLY A 278 2.35 2.81 -27.72
N THR A 279 2.04 2.63 -26.43
CA THR A 279 3.03 2.27 -25.39
C THR A 279 3.06 0.78 -25.05
N PHE A 280 2.16 -0.04 -25.63
CA PHE A 280 2.17 -1.48 -25.42
C PHE A 280 3.41 -2.12 -26.08
N SER A 281 4.22 -2.81 -25.28
CA SER A 281 5.42 -3.50 -25.77
C SER A 281 5.08 -4.81 -26.49
N GLU A 282 5.99 -5.31 -27.33
CA GLU A 282 5.87 -6.63 -27.97
C GLU A 282 5.66 -7.75 -26.94
N LEU A 283 6.39 -7.69 -25.81
CA LEU A 283 6.23 -8.64 -24.70
C LEU A 283 4.80 -8.61 -24.15
N GLU A 284 4.24 -7.42 -23.99
CA GLU A 284 2.87 -7.28 -23.50
C GLU A 284 1.87 -7.85 -24.51
N MET A 285 2.04 -7.57 -25.80
CA MET A 285 1.20 -8.14 -26.86
C MET A 285 1.26 -9.68 -26.87
N ASP A 286 2.46 -10.25 -26.79
CA ASP A 286 2.68 -11.71 -26.71
C ASP A 286 2.00 -12.34 -25.49
N LEU A 287 2.12 -11.70 -24.32
CA LEU A 287 1.48 -12.19 -23.09
C LEU A 287 -0.04 -12.14 -23.20
N ARG A 288 -0.59 -11.08 -23.79
CA ARG A 288 -2.03 -10.94 -24.00
C ARG A 288 -2.58 -11.99 -24.95
N GLU A 289 -1.86 -12.29 -26.03
CA GLU A 289 -2.22 -13.38 -26.95
C GLU A 289 -2.19 -14.75 -26.25
N LYS A 290 -1.09 -15.05 -25.54
CA LYS A 290 -0.93 -16.31 -24.78
C LYS A 290 -2.03 -16.49 -23.73
N ASN A 291 -2.39 -15.41 -23.05
CA ASN A 291 -3.44 -15.40 -22.02
C ASN A 291 -4.85 -15.23 -22.60
N LYS A 292 -5.00 -15.14 -23.94
CA LYS A 292 -6.28 -14.93 -24.64
C LYS A 292 -7.06 -13.74 -24.07
N SER A 293 -6.35 -12.65 -23.76
CA SER A 293 -6.98 -11.45 -23.19
C SER A 293 -7.84 -10.76 -24.24
N GLU A 294 -9.12 -10.57 -23.93
CA GLU A 294 -10.07 -9.85 -24.79
C GLU A 294 -10.11 -8.34 -24.50
N ALA A 295 -9.35 -7.87 -23.50
CA ALA A 295 -9.34 -6.44 -23.18
C ALA A 295 -8.75 -5.61 -24.34
N PRO A 296 -9.27 -4.41 -24.60
CA PRO A 296 -8.74 -3.55 -25.64
C PRO A 296 -7.31 -3.09 -25.31
N LEU A 297 -6.50 -2.82 -26.34
CA LEU A 297 -5.22 -2.12 -26.20
C LEU A 297 -5.48 -0.64 -25.93
N ALA A 298 -5.99 -0.33 -24.74
CA ALA A 298 -6.31 1.02 -24.37
C ALA A 298 -6.12 1.22 -22.86
N LEU A 299 -5.58 2.37 -22.50
CA LEU A 299 -5.25 2.75 -21.14
C LEU A 299 -6.07 3.97 -20.74
N ASN A 300 -6.56 3.97 -19.51
CA ASN A 300 -7.24 5.12 -18.94
C ASN A 300 -6.28 6.30 -18.87
N THR A 301 -6.71 7.48 -19.33
CA THR A 301 -5.94 8.72 -19.24
C THR A 301 -5.62 9.01 -17.77
N PRO A 302 -4.36 8.90 -17.31
CA PRO A 302 -4.06 9.22 -15.92
C PRO A 302 -4.22 10.71 -15.65
N SER A 303 -4.65 11.07 -14.43
CA SER A 303 -4.60 12.46 -13.97
C SER A 303 -3.16 12.95 -13.94
N LEU A 304 -2.92 14.18 -14.42
CA LEU A 304 -1.62 14.83 -14.34
C LEU A 304 -1.38 15.57 -13.00
N ARG A 305 -2.31 15.50 -12.03
CA ARG A 305 -2.12 16.14 -10.72
C ARG A 305 -0.90 15.54 -10.02
N GLY A 306 0.06 16.35 -9.60
CA GLY A 306 1.27 15.87 -8.94
C GLY A 306 2.24 15.13 -9.87
N LEU A 307 2.19 15.39 -11.18
CA LEU A 307 3.03 14.72 -12.20
C LEU A 307 4.53 14.81 -11.90
N TYR A 308 4.95 15.91 -11.26
CA TYR A 308 6.34 16.21 -10.94
C TYR A 308 7.04 15.22 -9.98
N TYR A 309 6.28 14.33 -9.34
CA TYR A 309 6.77 13.38 -8.34
C TYR A 309 6.41 11.91 -8.65
N SER A 310 6.07 11.58 -9.90
CA SER A 310 5.67 10.20 -10.26
C SER A 310 6.43 9.61 -11.43
N ALA A 311 7.73 9.91 -11.53
CA ALA A 311 8.58 9.19 -12.47
C ALA A 311 8.90 7.79 -11.88
N PRO A 312 9.03 6.74 -12.71
CA PRO A 312 8.94 6.75 -14.18
C PRO A 312 7.49 6.81 -14.69
N PHE A 313 7.34 7.19 -15.96
CA PHE A 313 6.05 7.43 -16.61
C PHE A 313 5.61 6.26 -17.50
N PHE A 314 4.36 6.34 -17.95
CA PHE A 314 3.57 5.30 -18.63
C PHE A 314 3.15 4.13 -17.76
N HIS A 315 2.22 3.34 -18.27
CA HIS A 315 1.62 2.22 -17.56
C HIS A 315 2.61 1.13 -17.21
N ASP A 316 3.75 1.05 -17.89
CA ASP A 316 4.80 0.05 -17.72
C ASP A 316 6.11 0.66 -17.18
N GLY A 317 6.15 1.96 -16.90
CA GLY A 317 7.35 2.65 -16.41
C GLY A 317 8.44 2.81 -17.48
N SER A 318 8.13 2.66 -18.77
CA SER A 318 9.10 2.70 -19.87
C SER A 318 9.71 4.07 -20.14
N ALA A 319 9.15 5.16 -19.62
CA ALA A 319 9.66 6.52 -19.82
C ALA A 319 10.24 7.11 -18.52
N PRO A 320 11.57 7.16 -18.36
CA PRO A 320 12.21 7.72 -17.16
C PRO A 320 11.99 9.22 -16.99
N THR A 321 11.82 9.97 -18.08
CA THR A 321 11.66 11.43 -18.06
C THR A 321 10.47 11.90 -18.90
N LEU A 322 10.00 13.11 -18.65
CA LEU A 322 8.96 13.74 -19.49
C LEU A 322 9.46 13.98 -20.93
N TYR A 323 10.76 14.07 -21.16
CA TYR A 323 11.31 14.14 -22.53
C TYR A 323 11.14 12.80 -23.24
N ASP A 324 11.33 11.69 -22.54
CA ASP A 324 11.09 10.35 -23.09
C ASP A 324 9.62 10.21 -23.48
N VAL A 325 8.71 10.63 -22.59
CA VAL A 325 7.26 10.71 -22.86
C VAL A 325 6.96 11.51 -24.13
N LEU A 326 7.50 12.72 -24.26
CA LEU A 326 7.25 13.56 -25.44
C LEU A 326 7.85 12.95 -26.71
N SER A 327 8.91 12.14 -26.63
CA SER A 327 9.57 11.55 -27.80
C SER A 327 8.91 10.26 -28.28
N SER A 328 8.60 9.34 -27.36
CA SER A 328 8.14 7.98 -27.69
C SER A 328 6.72 7.94 -28.22
N THR A 329 5.86 8.87 -27.78
CA THR A 329 4.46 8.97 -28.20
C THR A 329 4.21 10.23 -29.02
N SER A 330 5.23 10.72 -29.73
CA SER A 330 5.22 12.07 -30.31
C SER A 330 4.13 12.32 -31.35
N THR A 331 3.53 11.26 -31.91
CA THR A 331 2.41 11.29 -32.86
C THR A 331 1.11 10.67 -32.32
N THR A 332 1.15 9.99 -31.18
CA THR A 332 0.03 9.21 -30.61
C THR A 332 -0.55 9.81 -29.33
N MET A 333 0.25 10.58 -28.58
CA MET A 333 -0.17 11.32 -27.38
C MET A 333 0.14 12.81 -27.57
N GLY A 334 -0.68 13.45 -28.40
CA GLY A 334 -0.40 14.77 -28.94
C GLY A 334 0.58 14.74 -30.11
N HIS A 335 0.97 15.91 -30.60
CA HIS A 335 1.84 16.10 -31.75
C HIS A 335 3.15 16.82 -31.36
N SER A 336 3.83 16.34 -30.33
CA SER A 336 5.07 16.95 -29.80
C SER A 336 6.23 16.94 -30.81
N PHE A 337 6.18 16.09 -31.84
CA PHE A 337 7.19 16.05 -32.91
C PHE A 337 7.32 17.38 -33.68
N MET A 338 6.27 18.21 -33.65
CA MET A 338 6.25 19.52 -34.31
C MET A 338 6.92 20.62 -33.47
N LEU A 339 7.17 20.35 -32.19
CA LEU A 339 7.72 21.33 -31.26
C LEU A 339 9.24 21.42 -31.41
N THR A 340 9.74 22.65 -31.44
CA THR A 340 11.18 22.91 -31.29
C THR A 340 11.66 22.48 -29.91
N LYS A 341 12.98 22.29 -29.73
CA LYS A 341 13.56 21.95 -28.43
C LYS A 341 13.16 22.94 -27.33
N VAL A 342 13.19 24.25 -27.61
CA VAL A 342 12.77 25.29 -26.66
C VAL A 342 11.30 25.14 -26.25
N GLN A 343 10.42 24.79 -27.20
CA GLN A 343 9.00 24.56 -26.90
C GLN A 343 8.78 23.28 -26.09
N GLN A 344 9.56 22.22 -26.35
CA GLN A 344 9.53 21.00 -25.54
C GLN A 344 9.98 21.29 -24.10
N ASP A 345 11.07 22.05 -23.93
CA ASP A 345 11.57 22.44 -22.60
C ASP A 345 10.51 23.27 -21.84
N GLN A 346 9.86 24.22 -22.52
CA GLN A 346 8.76 25.01 -21.94
C GLN A 346 7.56 24.13 -21.56
N LEU A 347 7.18 23.17 -22.41
CA LEU A 347 6.09 22.23 -22.12
C LEU A 347 6.44 21.35 -20.91
N VAL A 348 7.67 20.83 -20.83
CA VAL A 348 8.14 20.07 -19.67
C VAL A 348 8.13 20.92 -18.40
N ASP A 349 8.61 22.17 -18.47
CA ASP A 349 8.57 23.11 -17.35
C ASP A 349 7.14 23.32 -16.83
N TYR A 350 6.16 23.42 -17.73
CA TYR A 350 4.74 23.50 -17.36
C TYR A 350 4.21 22.21 -16.76
N LEU A 351 4.49 21.05 -17.37
CA LEU A 351 4.04 19.74 -16.88
C LEU A 351 4.55 19.47 -15.45
N LEU A 352 5.76 19.90 -15.11
CA LEU A 352 6.31 19.83 -13.76
C LEU A 352 5.59 20.74 -12.75
N THR A 353 4.74 21.67 -13.19
CA THR A 353 3.91 22.48 -12.28
C THR A 353 2.59 21.83 -11.89
N LEU A 354 2.22 20.71 -12.54
CA LEU A 354 0.93 20.04 -12.39
C LEU A 354 0.87 19.07 -11.21
#